data_AF-A0A4S4EBC0-F1
#
_entry.id   AF-A0A4S4EBC0-F1
#
_cell.length_a   1.000
_cell.length_b   1.000
_cell.length_c   1.000
_cell.angle_alpha   90.00
_cell.angle_beta   90.00
_cell.angle_gamma   90.00
#
_symmetry.space_group_name_H-M   'P 1'
#
loop_
_entity.id
_entity.type
_entity.pdbx_description
1 polymer ?
#
loop_
_entity_poly.entity_id
_entity_poly.type
_entity_poly.pdbx_seq_one_letter_code
_entity_poly.pdbx_strand_id
1 'polypeptide(L)'
;MWQGSYRKDDVESGATLLYPTMLESPELRWAFIRKIYSILTLQLLLTVAVAAVVITVRPISVFFATTGTGLALYIVLILMPFIVLCPLASYHQRHPVNYFLLGLFTISIAFAVGLTCAFTSAEVILESVILTTVVVVSLTLYTFWAAKRGHDFNFLGPFLFGAVMVLILFALIQSLFPLGKTSVMIYGCLASIIFCAYIIYDTDNLIKRYTYDEFIWASVVLSVELLVFLFLEVSINSLQWKMWQERKNDVESGNRQLYPTMLESPELRWAFIRKIYSILAFQLLLTVAVASVIVFVRPIAVFFVTTTAGLILYIVLLITPFIALCPLYYYHQKHPLNFFLLALFTITLAFGVGLSCAFTKGRIILEAAILTTVVVVSLTLYTFWAAKRGHDFNFLGPFLFGALLVLMVFALIQILFPLGKISVMIYGGLAALIFCGYIVYDTDNLIKRYSYDEYIWASVSLYLDVINLFLALLTILRAADG
;
A
#
# COMPACT_ATOMS: atom_id res chain seq x y z
N MET A 1 13.68 26.91 -57.17
CA MET A 1 13.14 28.22 -56.81
C MET A 1 11.62 28.08 -56.70
N TRP A 2 11.14 27.99 -55.45
CA TRP A 2 9.77 28.26 -54.96
C TRP A 2 8.56 27.70 -55.74
N GLN A 3 7.98 26.61 -55.20
CA GLN A 3 6.55 26.35 -55.25
C GLN A 3 5.88 27.11 -54.11
N GLY A 4 4.85 27.89 -54.44
CA GLY A 4 4.01 28.56 -53.46
C GLY A 4 2.66 28.92 -54.07
N SER A 5 1.63 28.17 -53.71
CA SER A 5 0.30 28.74 -53.53
C SER A 5 -0.38 27.99 -52.40
N TYR A 6 -0.19 28.53 -51.20
CA TYR A 6 -0.91 28.17 -49.99
C TYR A 6 -2.41 28.35 -50.27
N ARG A 7 -3.16 27.25 -50.23
CA ARG A 7 -4.62 27.31 -50.12
C ARG A 7 -4.95 27.66 -48.68
N LYS A 8 -5.60 28.81 -48.56
CA LYS A 8 -6.03 29.52 -47.36
C LYS A 8 -6.57 28.62 -46.26
N ASP A 9 -6.18 29.00 -45.05
CA ASP A 9 -6.72 28.59 -43.78
C ASP A 9 -8.26 28.72 -43.74
N ASP A 10 -8.95 27.58 -43.61
CA ASP A 10 -10.34 27.54 -43.17
C ASP A 10 -10.32 27.59 -41.62
N VAL A 11 -10.19 28.81 -41.09
CA VAL A 11 -10.17 29.17 -39.66
C VAL A 11 -11.58 29.21 -39.02
N GLU A 12 -12.61 28.65 -39.66
CA GLU A 12 -13.99 28.69 -39.16
C GLU A 12 -14.67 27.30 -39.12
N SER A 13 -14.03 26.33 -38.49
CA SER A 13 -14.77 25.36 -37.68
C SER A 13 -14.20 25.38 -36.26
N GLY A 14 -14.84 26.15 -35.39
CA GLY A 14 -14.50 26.29 -33.98
C GLY A 14 -14.77 25.02 -33.17
N ALA A 15 -14.24 23.88 -33.60
CA ALA A 15 -14.17 22.70 -32.76
C ALA A 15 -13.00 22.91 -31.79
N THR A 16 -13.26 23.58 -30.67
CA THR A 16 -12.38 23.46 -29.49
C THR A 16 -12.19 21.97 -29.22
N LEU A 17 -10.97 21.47 -29.44
CA LEU A 17 -10.59 20.11 -29.10
C LEU A 17 -10.96 19.87 -27.64
N LEU A 18 -11.80 18.87 -27.37
CA LEU A 18 -12.27 18.57 -26.02
C LEU A 18 -11.12 18.13 -25.10
N TYR A 19 -10.06 17.55 -25.69
CA TYR A 19 -8.83 17.13 -25.04
C TYR A 19 -7.63 17.60 -25.89
N PRO A 20 -6.57 18.19 -25.30
CA PRO A 20 -5.46 18.82 -26.04
C PRO A 20 -4.69 17.89 -27.00
N THR A 21 -4.73 16.57 -26.76
CA THR A 21 -3.99 15.55 -27.53
C THR A 21 -4.84 14.78 -28.54
N MET A 22 -6.12 15.12 -28.74
CA MET A 22 -6.99 14.39 -29.67
C MET A 22 -6.71 14.74 -31.14
N LEU A 23 -6.65 13.70 -31.98
CA LEU A 23 -6.53 13.81 -33.44
C LEU A 23 -7.90 13.74 -34.16
N GLU A 24 -8.95 13.30 -33.47
CA GLU A 24 -10.30 13.09 -34.02
C GLU A 24 -11.30 14.15 -33.56
N SER A 25 -12.42 14.27 -34.27
CA SER A 25 -13.50 15.18 -33.89
C SER A 25 -14.12 14.79 -32.53
N PRO A 26 -14.50 15.78 -31.68
CA PRO A 26 -15.08 15.51 -30.37
C PRO A 26 -16.34 14.63 -30.41
N GLU A 27 -17.17 14.78 -31.45
CA GLU A 27 -18.40 14.01 -31.64
C GLU A 27 -18.11 12.52 -31.86
N LEU A 28 -17.12 12.20 -32.69
CA LEU A 28 -16.70 10.82 -32.98
C LEU A 28 -16.13 10.17 -31.71
N ARG A 29 -15.33 10.90 -30.93
CA ARG A 29 -14.77 10.40 -29.67
C ARG A 29 -15.86 10.09 -28.63
N TRP A 30 -16.87 10.95 -28.48
CA TRP A 30 -17.99 10.67 -27.57
C TRP A 30 -18.88 9.52 -28.06
N ALA A 31 -19.06 9.36 -29.36
CA ALA A 31 -19.74 8.18 -29.91
C ALA A 31 -18.97 6.89 -29.60
N PHE A 32 -17.65 6.90 -29.77
CA PHE A 32 -16.75 5.79 -29.41
C PHE A 32 -16.82 5.43 -27.93
N ILE A 33 -16.64 6.42 -27.04
CA ILE A 33 -16.70 6.22 -25.58
C ILE A 33 -18.06 5.66 -25.17
N ARG A 34 -19.17 6.25 -25.65
CA ARG A 34 -20.52 5.75 -25.34
C ARG A 34 -20.71 4.29 -25.79
N LYS A 35 -20.19 3.93 -26.96
CA LYS A 35 -20.25 2.55 -27.46
C LYS A 35 -19.54 1.56 -26.52
N ILE A 36 -18.34 1.91 -26.04
CA ILE A 36 -17.53 1.07 -25.15
C ILE A 36 -18.21 0.89 -23.79
N TYR A 37 -18.65 1.99 -23.16
CA TYR A 37 -19.36 1.89 -21.88
C TYR A 37 -20.72 1.19 -22.01
N SER A 38 -21.39 1.26 -23.17
CA SER A 38 -22.61 0.49 -23.43
C SER A 38 -22.33 -1.02 -23.50
N ILE A 39 -21.27 -1.41 -24.21
CA ILE A 39 -20.82 -2.82 -24.26
C ILE A 39 -20.42 -3.29 -22.86
N LEU A 40 -19.60 -2.50 -22.15
CA LEU A 40 -19.16 -2.82 -20.80
C LEU A 40 -20.34 -2.98 -19.83
N THR A 41 -21.34 -2.11 -19.91
CA THR A 41 -22.56 -2.22 -19.07
C THR A 41 -23.31 -3.52 -19.37
N LEU A 42 -23.46 -3.90 -20.64
CA LEU A 42 -24.05 -5.18 -21.03
C LEU A 42 -23.23 -6.36 -20.52
N GLN A 43 -21.89 -6.28 -20.59
CA GLN A 43 -21.01 -7.32 -20.08
C GLN A 43 -21.16 -7.49 -18.57
N LEU A 44 -21.15 -6.40 -17.81
CA LEU A 44 -21.34 -6.44 -16.35
C LEU A 44 -22.72 -6.96 -15.96
N LEU A 45 -23.79 -6.56 -16.66
CA LEU A 45 -25.14 -7.09 -16.43
C LEU A 45 -25.22 -8.59 -16.71
N LEU A 46 -24.61 -9.04 -17.82
CA LEU A 46 -24.51 -10.46 -18.14
C LEU A 46 -23.71 -11.22 -17.07
N THR A 47 -22.63 -10.62 -16.58
CA THR A 47 -21.83 -11.21 -15.49
C THR A 47 -22.65 -11.37 -14.22
N VAL A 48 -23.39 -10.35 -13.81
CA VAL A 48 -24.28 -10.41 -12.64
C VAL A 48 -25.36 -11.48 -12.83
N ALA A 49 -25.97 -11.55 -14.02
CA ALA A 49 -27.00 -12.54 -14.30
C ALA A 49 -26.47 -13.99 -14.20
N VAL A 50 -25.33 -14.28 -14.84
CA VAL A 50 -24.69 -15.59 -14.79
C VAL A 50 -24.25 -15.93 -13.36
N ALA A 51 -23.60 -14.99 -12.67
CA ALA A 51 -23.18 -15.18 -11.28
C ALA A 51 -24.36 -15.46 -10.35
N ALA A 52 -25.47 -14.74 -10.49
CA ALA A 52 -26.68 -14.95 -9.70
C ALA A 52 -27.26 -16.36 -9.91
N VAL A 53 -27.26 -16.88 -11.15
CA VAL A 53 -27.68 -18.27 -11.43
C VAL A 53 -26.76 -19.27 -10.73
N VAL A 54 -25.44 -19.09 -10.82
CA VAL A 54 -24.46 -19.99 -10.19
C VAL A 54 -24.58 -19.99 -8.65
N ILE A 55 -24.86 -18.83 -8.05
CA ILE A 55 -25.04 -18.68 -6.59
C ILE A 55 -26.37 -19.30 -6.12
N THR A 56 -27.46 -19.07 -6.85
CA THR A 56 -28.81 -19.51 -6.44
C THR A 56 -29.01 -21.01 -6.63
N VAL A 57 -28.49 -21.58 -7.72
CA VAL A 57 -28.64 -23.00 -8.04
C VAL A 57 -27.48 -23.80 -7.44
N ARG A 58 -27.59 -24.14 -6.14
CA ARG A 58 -26.56 -24.90 -5.40
C ARG A 58 -26.03 -26.17 -6.09
N PRO A 59 -26.84 -26.98 -6.80
CA PRO A 59 -26.32 -28.14 -7.53
C PRO A 59 -25.21 -27.79 -8.53
N ILE A 60 -25.23 -26.59 -9.13
CA ILE A 60 -24.20 -26.13 -10.06
C ILE A 60 -22.88 -25.97 -9.30
N SER A 61 -22.82 -25.11 -8.28
CA SER A 61 -21.58 -24.86 -7.55
C SER A 61 -21.01 -26.13 -6.90
N VAL A 62 -21.87 -27.00 -6.35
CA VAL A 62 -21.46 -28.29 -5.77
C VAL A 62 -20.90 -29.22 -6.85
N PHE A 63 -21.51 -29.33 -8.02
CA PHE A 63 -21.01 -30.15 -9.12
C PHE A 63 -19.59 -29.77 -9.51
N PHE A 64 -19.32 -28.47 -9.69
CA PHE A 64 -18.00 -27.96 -10.06
C PHE A 64 -16.94 -28.16 -8.96
N ALA A 65 -17.32 -28.13 -7.69
CA ALA A 65 -16.38 -28.31 -6.58
C ALA A 65 -16.11 -29.77 -6.19
N THR A 66 -17.02 -30.70 -6.49
CA THR A 66 -16.96 -32.08 -5.96
C THR A 66 -16.69 -33.15 -7.01
N THR A 67 -17.04 -32.91 -8.28
CA THR A 67 -16.87 -33.91 -9.34
C THR A 67 -15.62 -33.63 -10.18
N GLY A 68 -14.90 -34.70 -10.58
CA GLY A 68 -13.73 -34.56 -11.45
C GLY A 68 -14.07 -33.96 -12.83
N THR A 69 -15.25 -34.26 -13.35
CA THR A 69 -15.78 -33.68 -14.59
C THR A 69 -16.10 -32.19 -14.43
N GLY A 70 -16.68 -31.80 -13.29
CA GLY A 70 -16.92 -30.41 -12.93
C GLY A 70 -15.62 -29.61 -12.80
N LEU A 71 -14.61 -30.16 -12.13
CA LEU A 71 -13.28 -29.54 -12.01
C LEU A 71 -12.61 -29.37 -13.39
N ALA A 72 -12.66 -30.39 -14.24
CA ALA A 72 -12.12 -30.30 -15.60
C ALA A 72 -12.82 -29.20 -16.42
N LEU A 73 -14.15 -29.11 -16.32
CA LEU A 73 -14.94 -28.07 -16.98
C LEU A 73 -14.61 -26.67 -16.41
N TYR A 74 -14.36 -26.55 -15.11
CA TYR A 74 -13.91 -25.31 -14.49
C TYR A 74 -12.56 -24.85 -15.03
N ILE A 75 -11.60 -25.76 -15.15
CA ILE A 75 -10.28 -25.46 -15.72
C ILE A 75 -10.43 -24.97 -17.16
N VAL A 76 -11.27 -25.63 -17.96
CA VAL A 76 -11.57 -25.17 -19.33
C VAL A 76 -12.17 -23.76 -19.29
N LEU A 77 -13.13 -23.48 -18.42
CA LEU A 77 -13.76 -22.15 -18.30
C LEU A 77 -12.78 -21.05 -17.87
N ILE A 78 -11.81 -21.34 -17.00
CA ILE A 78 -10.74 -20.38 -16.63
C ILE A 78 -9.79 -20.13 -17.81
N LEU A 79 -9.52 -21.14 -18.63
CA LEU A 79 -8.63 -21.02 -19.79
C LEU A 79 -9.32 -20.39 -21.00
N MET A 80 -10.65 -20.49 -21.11
CA MET A 80 -11.44 -19.97 -22.22
C MET A 80 -11.22 -18.48 -22.52
N PRO A 81 -11.16 -17.56 -21.55
CA PRO A 81 -10.82 -16.16 -21.80
C PRO A 81 -9.51 -16.00 -22.57
N PHE A 82 -8.46 -16.73 -22.19
CA PHE A 82 -7.16 -16.70 -22.85
C PHE A 82 -7.20 -17.31 -24.26
N ILE A 83 -7.96 -18.40 -24.42
CA ILE A 83 -8.17 -19.06 -25.72
C ILE A 83 -8.90 -18.12 -26.68
N VAL A 84 -9.90 -17.37 -26.18
CA VAL A 84 -10.74 -16.46 -26.97
C VAL A 84 -10.03 -15.16 -27.33
N LEU A 85 -9.05 -14.70 -26.54
CA LEU A 85 -8.28 -13.48 -26.85
C LEU A 85 -7.55 -13.57 -28.20
N CYS A 86 -6.96 -14.71 -28.55
CA CYS A 86 -6.24 -14.89 -29.81
C CYS A 86 -7.13 -14.76 -31.07
N PRO A 87 -8.27 -15.47 -31.20
CA PRO A 87 -9.19 -15.25 -32.32
C PRO A 87 -9.83 -13.86 -32.22
N LEU A 88 -10.11 -13.33 -31.03
CA LEU A 88 -10.65 -11.97 -30.90
C LEU A 88 -9.66 -10.94 -31.46
N ALA A 89 -8.36 -11.14 -31.28
CA ALA A 89 -7.31 -10.34 -31.90
C ALA A 89 -7.31 -10.33 -33.41
N SER A 90 -7.67 -11.45 -34.03
CA SER A 90 -7.68 -11.60 -35.48
C SER A 90 -9.02 -11.17 -36.09
N TYR A 91 -10.10 -11.25 -35.32
CA TYR A 91 -11.48 -11.07 -35.78
C TYR A 91 -12.20 -9.85 -35.17
N HIS A 92 -11.51 -8.96 -34.45
CA HIS A 92 -12.14 -7.81 -33.76
C HIS A 92 -12.95 -6.89 -34.69
N GLN A 93 -12.57 -6.79 -35.97
CA GLN A 93 -13.27 -5.99 -36.98
C GLN A 93 -14.38 -6.74 -37.73
N ARG A 94 -14.47 -8.08 -37.61
CA ARG A 94 -15.42 -8.89 -38.38
C ARG A 94 -16.74 -9.11 -37.64
N HIS A 95 -17.79 -8.49 -38.14
CA HIS A 95 -19.16 -8.72 -37.68
C HIS A 95 -19.77 -9.98 -38.29
N PRO A 96 -20.53 -10.81 -37.54
CA PRO A 96 -20.87 -10.72 -36.12
C PRO A 96 -19.91 -11.48 -35.19
N VAL A 97 -18.82 -12.04 -35.74
CA VAL A 97 -17.89 -12.93 -35.03
C VAL A 97 -17.26 -12.25 -33.81
N ASN A 98 -16.91 -10.96 -33.92
CA ASN A 98 -16.38 -10.19 -32.81
C ASN A 98 -17.28 -10.18 -31.57
N TYR A 99 -18.59 -9.97 -31.74
CA TYR A 99 -19.55 -9.97 -30.62
C TYR A 99 -19.81 -11.37 -30.07
N PHE A 100 -19.78 -12.40 -30.91
CA PHE A 100 -19.89 -13.79 -30.44
C PHE A 100 -18.70 -14.17 -29.56
N LEU A 101 -17.48 -13.86 -30.01
CA LEU A 101 -16.26 -14.08 -29.23
C LEU A 101 -16.27 -13.25 -27.93
N LEU A 102 -16.70 -11.99 -27.99
CA LEU A 102 -16.85 -11.14 -26.80
C LEU A 102 -17.88 -11.70 -25.81
N GLY A 103 -18.99 -12.25 -26.30
CA GLY A 103 -20.00 -12.92 -25.47
C GLY A 103 -19.44 -14.17 -24.79
N LEU A 104 -18.72 -15.02 -25.52
CA LEU A 104 -18.07 -16.21 -24.98
C LEU A 104 -17.01 -15.84 -23.91
N PHE A 105 -16.22 -14.81 -24.19
CA PHE A 105 -15.28 -14.24 -23.23
C PHE A 105 -15.98 -13.78 -21.95
N THR A 106 -17.07 -13.03 -22.09
CA THR A 106 -17.82 -12.49 -20.94
C THR A 106 -18.46 -13.61 -20.11
N ILE A 107 -19.08 -14.61 -20.75
CA ILE A 107 -19.73 -15.73 -20.07
C ILE A 107 -18.70 -16.57 -19.30
N SER A 108 -17.54 -16.84 -19.88
CA SER A 108 -16.50 -17.63 -19.23
C SER A 108 -15.96 -16.95 -17.97
N ILE A 109 -15.65 -15.65 -18.02
CA ILE A 109 -15.24 -14.90 -16.82
C ILE A 109 -16.39 -14.80 -15.83
N ALA A 110 -17.61 -14.54 -16.30
CA ALA A 110 -18.78 -14.45 -15.44
C ALA A 110 -19.03 -15.74 -14.64
N PHE A 111 -18.80 -16.89 -15.26
CA PHE A 111 -18.91 -18.17 -14.58
C PHE A 111 -17.82 -18.34 -13.51
N ALA A 112 -16.57 -17.97 -13.81
CA ALA A 112 -15.48 -18.03 -12.84
C ALA A 112 -15.73 -17.13 -11.61
N VAL A 113 -16.20 -15.90 -11.85
CA VAL A 113 -16.62 -14.97 -10.79
C VAL A 113 -17.81 -15.55 -10.01
N GLY A 114 -18.82 -16.07 -10.71
CA GLY A 114 -20.00 -16.69 -10.11
C GLY A 114 -19.68 -17.86 -9.20
N LEU A 115 -18.76 -18.74 -9.61
CA LEU A 115 -18.35 -19.88 -8.80
C LEU A 115 -17.58 -19.43 -7.54
N THR A 116 -16.75 -18.40 -7.66
CA THR A 116 -16.04 -17.80 -6.50
C THR A 116 -17.03 -17.21 -5.50
N CYS A 117 -18.03 -16.47 -6.00
CA CYS A 117 -19.08 -15.90 -5.18
C CYS A 117 -19.98 -16.97 -4.54
N ALA A 118 -20.20 -18.12 -5.20
CA ALA A 118 -21.05 -19.19 -4.66
C ALA A 118 -20.55 -19.79 -3.33
N PHE A 119 -19.25 -19.66 -3.03
CA PHE A 119 -18.63 -20.09 -1.77
C PHE A 119 -18.37 -18.94 -0.80
N THR A 120 -18.93 -17.75 -1.07
CA THR A 120 -18.73 -16.54 -0.28
C THR A 120 -20.06 -16.05 0.30
N SER A 121 -20.04 -15.41 1.47
CA SER A 121 -21.23 -14.85 2.10
C SER A 121 -21.82 -13.68 1.31
N ALA A 122 -23.16 -13.59 1.26
CA ALA A 122 -23.87 -12.53 0.52
C ALA A 122 -23.50 -11.11 0.98
N GLU A 123 -23.26 -10.92 2.28
CA GLU A 123 -22.85 -9.63 2.86
C GLU A 123 -21.49 -9.17 2.29
N VAL A 124 -20.52 -10.07 2.23
CA VAL A 124 -19.19 -9.82 1.66
C VAL A 124 -19.29 -9.46 0.18
N ILE A 125 -20.10 -10.20 -0.59
CA ILE A 125 -20.28 -9.94 -2.02
C ILE A 125 -20.86 -8.53 -2.22
N LEU A 126 -21.86 -8.15 -1.42
CA LEU A 126 -22.48 -6.83 -1.51
C LEU A 126 -21.49 -5.70 -1.18
N GLU A 127 -20.71 -5.86 -0.10
CA GLU A 127 -19.67 -4.88 0.27
C GLU A 127 -18.63 -4.69 -0.83
N SER A 128 -18.13 -5.79 -1.42
CA SER A 128 -17.16 -5.74 -2.51
C SER A 128 -17.72 -5.08 -3.76
N VAL A 129 -18.96 -5.38 -4.15
CA VAL A 129 -19.61 -4.76 -5.32
C VAL A 129 -19.80 -3.25 -5.12
N ILE A 130 -20.24 -2.83 -3.92
CA ILE A 130 -20.41 -1.41 -3.60
C ILE A 130 -19.06 -0.68 -3.68
N LEU A 131 -18.03 -1.23 -3.04
CA LEU A 131 -16.69 -0.65 -3.03
C LEU A 131 -16.12 -0.55 -4.45
N THR A 132 -16.18 -1.63 -5.23
CA THR A 132 -15.73 -1.64 -6.62
C THR A 132 -16.44 -0.57 -7.45
N THR A 133 -17.76 -0.45 -7.31
CA THR A 133 -18.55 0.55 -8.05
C THR A 133 -18.11 1.97 -7.71
N VAL A 134 -17.97 2.28 -6.41
CA VAL A 134 -17.56 3.61 -5.94
C VAL A 134 -16.17 3.97 -6.45
N VAL A 135 -15.21 3.06 -6.33
CA VAL A 135 -13.81 3.29 -6.74
C VAL A 135 -13.72 3.49 -8.25
N VAL A 136 -14.31 2.60 -9.05
CA VAL A 136 -14.28 2.66 -10.51
C VAL A 136 -14.89 3.97 -11.01
N VAL A 137 -16.08 4.32 -10.52
CA VAL A 137 -16.77 5.55 -10.93
C VAL A 137 -15.96 6.77 -10.55
N SER A 138 -15.41 6.81 -9.32
CA SER A 138 -14.59 7.92 -8.86
C SER A 138 -13.32 8.11 -9.69
N LEU A 139 -12.58 7.03 -9.95
CA LEU A 139 -11.34 7.07 -10.72
C LEU A 139 -11.59 7.39 -12.19
N THR A 140 -12.66 6.86 -12.76
CA THR A 140 -13.11 7.21 -14.12
C THR A 140 -13.45 8.70 -14.20
N LEU A 141 -14.25 9.25 -13.29
CA LEU A 141 -14.58 10.68 -13.30
C LEU A 141 -13.32 11.55 -13.13
N TYR A 142 -12.39 11.12 -12.28
CA TYR A 142 -11.11 11.79 -12.10
C TYR A 142 -10.27 11.81 -13.38
N THR A 143 -10.18 10.69 -14.11
CA THR A 143 -9.39 10.63 -15.35
C THR A 143 -9.97 11.49 -16.45
N PHE A 144 -11.30 11.51 -16.60
CA PHE A 144 -11.97 12.45 -17.52
C PHE A 144 -11.67 13.92 -17.16
N TRP A 145 -11.70 14.25 -15.87
CA TRP A 145 -11.35 15.59 -15.39
C TRP A 145 -9.87 15.94 -15.66
N ALA A 146 -8.96 15.01 -15.44
CA ALA A 146 -7.53 15.19 -15.61
C ALA A 146 -7.14 15.29 -17.10
N ALA A 147 -7.74 14.45 -17.95
CA ALA A 147 -7.55 14.47 -19.40
C ALA A 147 -7.98 15.81 -20.00
N LYS A 148 -9.10 16.39 -19.53
CA LYS A 148 -9.58 17.71 -19.97
C LYS A 148 -8.56 18.84 -19.68
N ARG A 149 -7.74 18.68 -18.65
CA ARG A 149 -6.68 19.62 -18.26
C ARG A 149 -5.32 19.33 -18.92
N GLY A 150 -5.23 18.28 -19.73
CA GLY A 150 -4.01 17.92 -20.44
C GLY A 150 -2.99 17.11 -19.62
N HIS A 151 -3.35 16.55 -18.46
CA HIS A 151 -2.49 15.63 -17.72
C HIS A 151 -2.40 14.28 -18.45
N ASP A 152 -1.21 13.73 -18.69
CA ASP A 152 -0.97 12.43 -19.37
C ASP A 152 -0.50 11.36 -18.37
N PHE A 153 -1.16 10.20 -18.37
CA PHE A 153 -0.87 9.08 -17.47
C PHE A 153 -0.06 7.96 -18.13
N ASN A 154 0.37 8.12 -19.38
CA ASN A 154 1.12 7.08 -20.09
C ASN A 154 2.45 6.70 -19.43
N PHE A 155 3.02 7.58 -18.60
CA PHE A 155 4.23 7.26 -17.83
C PHE A 155 4.05 6.08 -16.88
N LEU A 156 2.81 5.74 -16.48
CA LEU A 156 2.52 4.61 -15.61
C LEU A 156 2.72 3.26 -16.31
N GLY A 157 2.62 3.18 -17.64
CA GLY A 157 2.58 1.92 -18.40
C GLY A 157 3.70 0.93 -18.04
N PRO A 158 5.00 1.31 -18.10
CA PRO A 158 6.09 0.41 -17.73
C PRO A 158 6.05 -0.06 -16.26
N PHE A 159 5.64 0.81 -15.34
CA PHE A 159 5.54 0.47 -13.91
C PHE A 159 4.39 -0.49 -13.65
N LEU A 160 3.24 -0.27 -14.30
CA LEU A 160 2.07 -1.12 -14.22
C LEU A 160 2.35 -2.52 -14.77
N PHE A 161 3.02 -2.60 -15.93
CA PHE A 161 3.46 -3.87 -16.50
C PHE A 161 4.37 -4.65 -15.54
N GLY A 162 5.38 -3.98 -14.97
CA GLY A 162 6.26 -4.58 -13.96
C GLY A 162 5.49 -5.04 -12.72
N ALA A 163 4.54 -4.23 -12.24
CA ALA A 163 3.71 -4.55 -11.08
C ALA A 163 2.83 -5.79 -11.33
N VAL A 164 2.21 -5.93 -12.50
CA VAL A 164 1.41 -7.12 -12.85
C VAL A 164 2.28 -8.36 -12.99
N MET A 165 3.50 -8.28 -13.51
CA MET A 165 4.42 -9.42 -13.52
C MET A 165 4.74 -9.90 -12.09
N VAL A 166 4.96 -8.97 -11.16
CA VAL A 166 5.15 -9.30 -9.74
C VAL A 166 3.89 -9.94 -9.15
N LEU A 167 2.70 -9.41 -9.47
CA LEU A 167 1.43 -9.99 -9.04
C LEU A 167 1.28 -11.44 -9.53
N ILE A 168 1.54 -11.70 -10.81
CA ILE A 168 1.45 -13.04 -11.42
C ILE A 168 2.45 -14.00 -10.76
N LEU A 169 3.71 -13.59 -10.60
CA LEU A 169 4.73 -14.42 -9.97
C LEU A 169 4.36 -14.77 -8.53
N PHE A 170 3.83 -13.81 -7.77
CA PHE A 170 3.39 -14.07 -6.41
C PHE A 170 2.16 -14.97 -6.34
N ALA A 171 1.19 -14.81 -7.25
CA ALA A 171 0.05 -15.72 -7.37
C ALA A 171 0.49 -17.16 -7.71
N LEU A 172 1.50 -17.32 -8.57
CA LEU A 172 2.12 -18.62 -8.84
C LEU A 172 2.81 -19.20 -7.60
N ILE A 173 3.57 -18.39 -6.85
CA ILE A 173 4.20 -18.80 -5.59
C ILE A 173 3.12 -19.25 -4.59
N GLN A 174 2.01 -18.53 -4.46
CA GLN A 174 0.90 -18.93 -3.60
C GLN A 174 0.25 -20.25 -4.02
N SER A 175 0.16 -20.52 -5.33
CA SER A 175 -0.38 -21.78 -5.84
C SER A 175 0.50 -22.99 -5.51
N LEU A 176 1.81 -22.78 -5.39
CA LEU A 176 2.80 -23.81 -5.04
C LEU A 176 3.04 -23.91 -3.53
N PHE A 177 2.93 -22.79 -2.81
CA PHE A 177 3.21 -22.66 -1.39
C PHE A 177 2.07 -21.87 -0.72
N PRO A 178 1.15 -22.51 0.00
CA PRO A 178 0.04 -21.81 0.66
C PRO A 178 0.59 -20.90 1.76
N LEU A 179 0.70 -19.61 1.47
CA LEU A 179 1.13 -18.58 2.42
C LEU A 179 -0.01 -18.26 3.41
N GLY A 180 0.34 -17.74 4.60
CA GLY A 180 -0.63 -17.47 5.66
C GLY A 180 -1.70 -16.43 5.27
N LYS A 181 -2.90 -16.52 5.84
CA LYS A 181 -4.08 -15.65 5.55
C LYS A 181 -3.71 -14.15 5.49
N THR A 182 -2.83 -13.68 6.37
CA THR A 182 -2.40 -12.28 6.44
C THR A 182 -1.55 -11.83 5.24
N SER A 183 -0.69 -12.71 4.72
CA SER A 183 0.10 -12.42 3.52
C SER A 183 -0.79 -12.29 2.28
N VAL A 184 -1.85 -13.10 2.21
CA VAL A 184 -2.87 -13.04 1.15
C VAL A 184 -3.62 -11.72 1.21
N MET A 185 -3.94 -11.24 2.42
CA MET A 185 -4.60 -9.93 2.62
C MET A 185 -3.71 -8.76 2.19
N ILE A 186 -2.45 -8.73 2.62
CA ILE A 186 -1.49 -7.67 2.24
C ILE A 186 -1.31 -7.62 0.73
N TYR A 187 -1.13 -8.78 0.11
CA TYR A 187 -1.03 -8.90 -1.34
C TYR A 187 -2.31 -8.42 -2.04
N GLY A 188 -3.49 -8.81 -1.55
CA GLY A 188 -4.77 -8.34 -2.08
C GLY A 188 -4.89 -6.82 -2.05
N CYS A 189 -4.47 -6.17 -0.96
CA CYS A 189 -4.45 -4.70 -0.87
C CYS A 189 -3.47 -4.07 -1.87
N LEU A 190 -2.26 -4.62 -2.01
CA LEU A 190 -1.28 -4.14 -2.99
C LEU A 190 -1.79 -4.30 -4.42
N ALA A 191 -2.41 -5.44 -4.73
CA ALA A 191 -3.04 -5.71 -6.01
C ALA A 191 -4.18 -4.72 -6.28
N SER A 192 -5.06 -4.47 -5.30
CA SER A 192 -6.17 -3.50 -5.40
C SER A 192 -5.67 -2.10 -5.75
N ILE A 193 -4.56 -1.64 -5.16
CA ILE A 193 -3.91 -0.35 -5.51
C ILE A 193 -3.38 -0.35 -6.95
N ILE A 194 -2.73 -1.44 -7.38
CA ILE A 194 -2.20 -1.57 -8.74
C ILE A 194 -3.34 -1.54 -9.76
N PHE A 195 -4.44 -2.24 -9.51
CA PHE A 195 -5.63 -2.21 -10.38
C PHE A 195 -6.32 -0.84 -10.39
N CYS A 196 -6.36 -0.11 -9.27
CA CYS A 196 -6.81 1.29 -9.28
C CYS A 196 -5.97 2.16 -10.24
N ALA A 197 -4.67 1.93 -10.32
CA ALA A 197 -3.78 2.66 -11.21
C ALA A 197 -3.94 2.23 -12.69
N TYR A 198 -4.26 0.96 -12.97
CA TYR A 198 -4.65 0.52 -14.30
C TYR A 198 -5.96 1.17 -14.76
N ILE A 199 -6.97 1.33 -13.89
CA ILE A 199 -8.25 1.97 -14.26
C ILE A 199 -7.97 3.39 -14.77
N ILE A 200 -7.05 4.09 -14.11
CA ILE A 200 -6.61 5.43 -14.51
C ILE A 200 -5.90 5.38 -15.87
N TYR A 201 -4.92 4.50 -16.02
CA TYR A 201 -4.11 4.36 -17.22
C TYR A 201 -4.93 3.97 -18.45
N ASP A 202 -5.79 2.96 -18.34
CA ASP A 202 -6.60 2.44 -19.44
C ASP A 202 -7.72 3.41 -19.81
N THR A 203 -8.33 4.11 -18.84
CA THR A 203 -9.29 5.19 -19.13
C THR A 203 -8.62 6.38 -19.81
N ASP A 204 -7.38 6.73 -19.42
CA ASP A 204 -6.63 7.81 -20.10
C ASP A 204 -6.29 7.44 -21.55
N ASN A 205 -5.87 6.20 -21.78
CA ASN A 205 -5.60 5.67 -23.12
C ASN A 205 -6.87 5.61 -23.96
N LEU A 206 -8.00 5.19 -23.38
CA LEU A 206 -9.32 5.21 -24.01
C LEU A 206 -9.67 6.59 -24.56
N ILE A 207 -9.43 7.62 -23.74
CA ILE A 207 -9.75 9.01 -24.08
C ILE A 207 -8.82 9.52 -25.19
N LYS A 208 -7.52 9.21 -25.14
CA LYS A 208 -6.51 9.92 -25.93
C LYS A 208 -5.87 9.12 -27.07
N ARG A 209 -5.78 7.80 -26.97
CA ARG A 209 -4.87 6.98 -27.79
C ARG A 209 -5.57 5.92 -28.63
N TYR A 210 -6.66 5.33 -28.12
CA TYR A 210 -7.40 4.33 -28.89
C TYR A 210 -8.01 4.91 -30.16
N THR A 211 -8.09 4.08 -31.20
CA THR A 211 -8.76 4.37 -32.46
C THR A 211 -10.18 3.82 -32.47
N TYR A 212 -11.06 4.38 -33.31
CA TYR A 212 -12.49 4.00 -33.35
C TYR A 212 -12.74 2.49 -33.55
N ASP A 213 -11.86 1.81 -34.31
CA ASP A 213 -11.98 0.39 -34.65
C ASP A 213 -11.56 -0.56 -33.51
N GLU A 214 -10.91 -0.03 -32.47
CA GLU A 214 -10.41 -0.80 -31.33
C GLU A 214 -11.42 -0.89 -30.18
N PHE A 215 -12.69 -0.48 -30.42
CA PHE A 215 -13.71 -0.45 -29.37
C PHE A 215 -13.94 -1.81 -28.69
N ILE A 216 -13.84 -2.92 -29.43
CA ILE A 216 -13.93 -4.28 -28.87
C ILE A 216 -12.77 -4.55 -27.92
N TRP A 217 -11.55 -4.23 -28.36
CA TRP A 217 -10.33 -4.43 -27.56
C TRP A 217 -10.32 -3.59 -26.30
N ALA A 218 -10.67 -2.32 -26.41
CA ALA A 218 -10.81 -1.43 -25.26
C ALA A 218 -11.86 -1.94 -24.26
N SER A 219 -13.01 -2.44 -24.77
CA SER A 219 -14.05 -3.04 -23.91
C SER A 219 -13.55 -4.27 -23.16
N VAL A 220 -12.77 -5.13 -23.83
CA VAL A 220 -12.17 -6.33 -23.20
C VAL A 220 -11.20 -5.92 -22.09
N VAL A 221 -10.27 -5.02 -22.37
CA VAL A 221 -9.26 -4.57 -21.40
C VAL A 221 -9.93 -4.02 -20.14
N LEU A 222 -10.86 -3.07 -20.30
CA LEU A 222 -11.63 -2.51 -19.18
C LEU A 222 -12.43 -3.58 -18.44
N SER A 223 -13.07 -4.51 -19.16
CA SER A 223 -13.87 -5.58 -18.53
C SER A 223 -13.01 -6.55 -17.69
N VAL A 224 -11.80 -6.90 -18.15
CA VAL A 224 -10.86 -7.74 -17.39
C VAL A 224 -10.45 -7.03 -16.12
N GLU A 225 -10.07 -5.77 -16.24
CA GLU A 225 -9.67 -4.94 -15.11
C GLU A 225 -10.73 -4.88 -14.02
N LEU A 226 -11.97 -4.56 -14.41
CA LEU A 226 -13.12 -4.45 -13.52
C LEU A 226 -13.41 -5.76 -12.80
N LEU A 227 -13.36 -6.88 -13.53
CA LEU A 227 -13.68 -8.19 -12.99
C LEU A 227 -12.57 -8.73 -12.09
N VAL A 228 -11.30 -8.50 -12.43
CA VAL A 228 -10.17 -8.88 -11.58
C VAL A 228 -10.16 -8.03 -10.31
N PHE A 229 -10.43 -6.73 -10.41
CA PHE A 229 -10.55 -5.85 -9.26
C PHE A 229 -11.70 -6.29 -8.33
N LEU A 230 -12.87 -6.60 -8.88
CA LEU A 230 -13.99 -7.15 -8.11
C LEU A 230 -13.62 -8.48 -7.42
N PHE A 231 -12.95 -9.38 -8.13
CA PHE A 231 -12.51 -10.66 -7.59
C PHE A 231 -11.54 -10.49 -6.40
N LEU A 232 -10.62 -9.55 -6.49
CA LEU A 232 -9.70 -9.21 -5.39
C LEU A 232 -10.46 -8.69 -4.18
N GLU A 233 -11.41 -7.78 -4.36
CA GLU A 233 -12.22 -7.24 -3.26
C GLU A 233 -13.10 -8.31 -2.60
N VAL A 234 -13.70 -9.22 -3.38
CA VAL A 234 -14.46 -10.36 -2.83
C VAL A 234 -13.54 -11.27 -2.01
N SER A 235 -12.33 -11.54 -2.51
CA SER A 235 -11.36 -12.39 -1.82
C SER A 235 -10.90 -11.79 -0.49
N ILE A 236 -10.54 -10.50 -0.47
CA ILE A 236 -10.11 -9.76 0.73
C ILE A 236 -11.23 -9.72 1.76
N ASN A 237 -12.43 -9.29 1.37
CA ASN A 237 -13.57 -9.17 2.27
C ASN A 237 -14.02 -10.54 2.80
N SER A 238 -13.91 -11.61 2.01
CA SER A 238 -14.21 -12.97 2.49
C SER A 238 -13.24 -13.43 3.57
N LEU A 239 -11.95 -13.13 3.44
CA LEU A 239 -10.94 -13.45 4.43
C LEU A 239 -11.16 -12.64 5.71
N GLN A 240 -11.48 -11.35 5.57
CA GLN A 240 -11.82 -10.49 6.70
C GLN A 240 -13.06 -11.00 7.44
N TRP A 241 -14.11 -11.39 6.72
CA TRP A 241 -15.33 -11.94 7.30
C TRP A 241 -15.08 -13.24 8.08
N LYS A 242 -14.31 -14.17 7.50
CA LYS A 242 -13.93 -15.42 8.18
C LYS A 242 -13.14 -15.15 9.45
N MET A 243 -12.19 -14.21 9.42
CA MET A 243 -11.43 -13.80 10.62
C MET A 243 -12.33 -13.14 11.68
N TRP A 244 -13.34 -12.38 11.27
CA TRP A 244 -14.30 -11.75 12.18
C TRP A 244 -15.20 -12.79 12.86
N GLN A 245 -15.67 -13.80 12.12
CA GLN A 245 -16.48 -14.91 12.64
C GLN A 245 -15.68 -15.79 13.63
N GLU A 246 -14.44 -16.15 13.28
CA GLU A 246 -13.52 -16.88 14.16
C GLU A 246 -13.40 -16.15 15.51
N ARG A 247 -13.16 -14.84 15.47
CA ARG A 247 -13.06 -14.01 16.68
C ARG A 247 -14.37 -13.89 17.46
N LYS A 248 -15.51 -13.75 16.80
CA LYS A 248 -16.79 -13.60 17.50
C LYS A 248 -17.10 -14.87 18.32
N ASN A 249 -16.81 -16.04 17.76
CA ASN A 249 -16.95 -17.32 18.45
C ASN A 249 -15.97 -17.47 19.63
N ASP A 250 -14.75 -16.93 19.50
CA ASP A 250 -13.76 -16.89 20.59
C ASP A 250 -14.16 -15.91 21.72
N VAL A 251 -14.87 -14.83 21.38
CA VAL A 251 -15.34 -13.81 22.35
C VAL A 251 -16.59 -14.27 23.10
N GLU A 252 -17.46 -15.07 22.49
CA GLU A 252 -18.67 -15.61 23.13
C GLU A 252 -18.39 -16.82 24.06
N SER A 253 -17.20 -17.42 23.97
CA SER A 253 -16.77 -18.58 24.78
C SER A 253 -15.88 -18.24 25.99
N GLY A 254 -15.49 -16.97 26.18
CA GLY A 254 -14.48 -16.58 27.17
C GLY A 254 -14.95 -15.55 28.20
N ASN A 255 -14.82 -15.91 29.49
CA ASN A 255 -14.88 -15.00 30.63
C ASN A 255 -13.90 -13.82 30.41
N ARG A 256 -14.35 -12.56 30.54
CA ARG A 256 -13.62 -11.35 30.10
C ARG A 256 -12.20 -11.24 30.68
N GLN A 257 -11.20 -11.66 29.88
CA GLN A 257 -9.85 -11.11 29.90
C GLN A 257 -9.80 -9.91 28.95
N LEU A 258 -9.23 -8.79 29.38
CA LEU A 258 -9.15 -7.56 28.57
C LEU A 258 -8.29 -7.75 27.30
N TYR A 259 -7.42 -8.77 27.29
CA TYR A 259 -6.62 -9.20 26.15
C TYR A 259 -6.58 -10.74 26.11
N PRO A 260 -7.02 -11.41 25.03
CA PRO A 260 -7.23 -12.87 24.99
C PRO A 260 -5.97 -13.73 25.18
N THR A 261 -4.79 -13.15 24.92
CA THR A 261 -3.49 -13.85 24.94
C THR A 261 -2.68 -13.61 26.23
N MET A 262 -3.20 -12.85 27.20
CA MET A 262 -2.46 -12.50 28.40
C MET A 262 -2.61 -13.53 29.52
N LEU A 263 -1.46 -14.05 29.98
CA LEU A 263 -1.36 -14.95 31.14
C LEU A 263 -1.48 -14.22 32.50
N GLU A 264 -1.43 -12.89 32.51
CA GLU A 264 -1.31 -12.06 33.73
C GLU A 264 -2.51 -11.13 33.95
N SER A 265 -2.68 -10.63 35.18
CA SER A 265 -3.78 -9.73 35.55
C SER A 265 -3.76 -8.40 34.76
N PRO A 266 -4.90 -7.92 34.23
CA PRO A 266 -4.97 -6.70 33.41
C PRO A 266 -4.47 -5.41 34.08
N GLU A 267 -4.63 -5.30 35.41
CA GLU A 267 -4.28 -4.10 36.17
C GLU A 267 -2.77 -3.87 36.22
N LEU A 268 -2.01 -4.94 36.43
CA LEU A 268 -0.55 -4.89 36.41
C LEU A 268 -0.05 -4.49 35.01
N ARG A 269 -0.66 -5.02 33.92
CA ARG A 269 -0.21 -4.73 32.55
C ARG A 269 -0.38 -3.26 32.19
N TRP A 270 -1.46 -2.64 32.62
CA TRP A 270 -1.66 -1.19 32.43
C TRP A 270 -0.65 -0.34 33.22
N ALA A 271 -0.22 -0.79 34.41
CA ALA A 271 0.86 -0.12 35.13
C ALA A 271 2.20 -0.20 34.38
N PHE A 272 2.52 -1.37 33.80
CA PHE A 272 3.71 -1.58 32.97
C PHE A 272 3.71 -0.71 31.72
N ILE A 273 2.60 -0.72 30.97
CA ILE A 273 2.45 0.09 29.76
C ILE A 273 2.59 1.59 30.06
N ARG A 274 1.93 2.09 31.12
CA ARG A 274 2.06 3.49 31.54
C ARG A 274 3.50 3.86 31.87
N LYS A 275 4.25 2.96 32.52
CA LYS A 275 5.67 3.18 32.83
C LYS A 275 6.51 3.36 31.56
N ILE A 276 6.28 2.54 30.54
CA ILE A 276 7.04 2.58 29.28
C ILE A 276 6.75 3.84 28.48
N TYR A 277 5.47 4.19 28.32
CA TYR A 277 5.11 5.44 27.65
C TYR A 277 5.56 6.68 28.42
N SER A 278 5.67 6.61 29.75
CA SER A 278 6.25 7.71 30.55
C SER A 278 7.75 7.87 30.30
N ILE A 279 8.49 6.76 30.21
CA ILE A 279 9.92 6.77 29.86
C ILE A 279 10.11 7.29 28.44
N LEU A 280 9.34 6.77 27.48
CA LEU A 280 9.36 7.21 26.08
C LEU A 280 9.08 8.71 25.95
N ALA A 281 8.06 9.22 26.64
CA ALA A 281 7.75 10.66 26.64
C ALA A 281 8.91 11.50 27.17
N PHE A 282 9.57 11.05 28.26
CA PHE A 282 10.76 11.73 28.77
C PHE A 282 11.93 11.68 27.78
N GLN A 283 12.15 10.55 27.11
CA GLN A 283 13.18 10.43 26.08
C GLN A 283 12.93 11.39 24.91
N LEU A 284 11.70 11.46 24.42
CA LEU A 284 11.33 12.37 23.33
C LEU A 284 11.46 13.84 23.73
N LEU A 285 11.04 14.20 24.96
CA LEU A 285 11.23 15.56 25.49
C LEU A 285 12.70 15.94 25.60
N LEU A 286 13.53 15.03 26.11
CA LEU A 286 14.98 15.22 26.17
C LEU A 286 15.57 15.40 24.76
N THR A 287 15.10 14.62 23.78
CA THR A 287 15.53 14.75 22.40
C THR A 287 15.16 16.10 21.80
N VAL A 288 13.94 16.57 22.02
CA VAL A 288 13.49 17.91 21.61
C VAL A 288 14.35 19.00 22.27
N ALA A 289 14.63 18.88 23.57
CA ALA A 289 15.47 19.83 24.29
C ALA A 289 16.88 19.91 23.70
N VAL A 290 17.56 18.76 23.54
CA VAL A 290 18.92 18.70 22.96
C VAL A 290 18.92 19.19 21.51
N ALA A 291 17.98 18.73 20.68
CA ALA A 291 17.88 19.15 19.28
C ALA A 291 17.62 20.66 19.15
N SER A 292 16.78 21.23 20.03
CA SER A 292 16.51 22.67 20.04
C SER A 292 17.78 23.49 20.32
N VAL A 293 18.60 23.08 21.30
CA VAL A 293 19.88 23.74 21.61
C VAL A 293 20.81 23.72 20.39
N ILE A 294 20.92 22.58 19.71
CA ILE A 294 21.78 22.44 18.53
C ILE A 294 21.30 23.31 17.36
N VAL A 295 19.98 23.37 17.13
CA VAL A 295 19.37 24.16 16.05
C VAL A 295 19.47 25.66 16.32
N PHE A 296 19.24 26.11 17.55
CA PHE A 296 19.29 27.53 17.91
C PHE A 296 20.72 28.05 18.05
N VAL A 297 21.63 27.25 18.61
CA VAL A 297 23.05 27.62 18.79
C VAL A 297 23.86 27.16 17.58
N ARG A 298 23.72 27.89 16.47
CA ARG A 298 24.40 27.61 15.19
C ARG A 298 25.91 27.30 15.29
N PRO A 299 26.71 27.95 16.17
CA PRO A 299 28.13 27.61 16.30
C PRO A 299 28.40 26.14 16.64
N ILE A 300 27.46 25.46 17.32
CA ILE A 300 27.57 24.03 17.61
C ILE A 300 27.57 23.25 16.30
N ALA A 301 26.51 23.37 15.49
CA ALA A 301 26.40 22.64 14.23
C ALA A 301 27.54 22.95 13.25
N VAL A 302 27.98 24.21 13.19
CA VAL A 302 29.13 24.62 12.36
C VAL A 302 30.41 23.93 12.83
N PHE A 303 30.70 23.92 14.14
CA PHE A 303 31.88 23.25 14.68
C PHE A 303 31.99 21.77 14.26
N PHE A 304 30.87 21.04 14.30
CA PHE A 304 30.83 19.62 13.93
C PHE A 304 31.09 19.36 12.44
N VAL A 305 30.71 20.28 11.55
CA VAL A 305 30.87 20.10 10.10
C VAL A 305 32.17 20.69 9.56
N THR A 306 32.70 21.76 10.17
CA THR A 306 33.86 22.49 9.62
C THR A 306 35.21 22.10 10.24
N THR A 307 35.23 21.53 11.45
CA THR A 307 36.49 21.22 12.14
C THR A 307 36.77 19.72 12.14
N THR A 308 38.04 19.32 12.01
CA THR A 308 38.45 17.92 12.11
C THR A 308 38.11 17.32 13.46
N ALA A 309 38.27 18.08 14.54
CA ALA A 309 37.88 17.65 15.89
C ALA A 309 36.36 17.43 16.00
N GLY A 310 35.56 18.31 15.39
CA GLY A 310 34.11 18.18 15.31
C GLY A 310 33.66 16.96 14.52
N LEU A 311 34.29 16.66 13.38
CA LEU A 311 33.99 15.46 12.58
C LEU A 311 34.34 14.16 13.33
N ILE A 312 35.48 14.12 14.04
CA ILE A 312 35.84 12.98 14.90
C ILE A 312 34.79 12.80 15.99
N LEU A 313 34.40 13.89 16.66
CA LEU A 313 33.38 13.85 17.70
C LEU A 313 32.01 13.42 17.15
N TYR A 314 31.66 13.82 15.93
CA TYR A 314 30.45 13.38 15.25
C TYR A 314 30.44 11.85 15.01
N ILE A 315 31.54 11.29 14.51
CA ILE A 315 31.69 9.85 14.29
C ILE A 315 31.59 9.10 15.63
N VAL A 316 32.23 9.61 16.68
CA VAL A 316 32.13 9.04 18.03
C VAL A 316 30.68 9.08 18.52
N LEU A 317 29.97 10.19 18.35
CA LEU A 317 28.55 10.32 18.72
C LEU A 317 27.64 9.39 17.94
N LEU A 318 27.93 9.10 16.66
CA LEU A 318 27.16 8.12 15.87
C LEU A 318 27.35 6.69 16.36
N ILE A 319 28.56 6.33 16.80
CA ILE A 319 28.88 4.97 17.26
C ILE A 319 28.46 4.75 18.72
N THR A 320 28.46 5.81 19.53
CA THR A 320 28.19 5.73 20.98
C THR A 320 26.85 5.09 21.34
N PRO A 321 25.70 5.36 20.66
CA PRO A 321 24.45 4.67 20.92
C PRO A 321 24.56 3.15 20.78
N PHE A 322 25.27 2.65 19.77
CA PHE A 322 25.48 1.22 19.57
C PHE A 322 26.35 0.61 20.68
N ILE A 323 27.40 1.33 21.10
CA ILE A 323 28.23 0.91 22.23
C ILE A 323 27.42 0.90 23.53
N ALA A 324 26.53 1.89 23.73
CA ALA A 324 25.70 2.02 24.93
C ALA A 324 24.62 0.92 25.03
N LEU A 325 24.17 0.36 23.90
CA LEU A 325 23.23 -0.77 23.88
C LEU A 325 23.81 -2.05 24.50
N CYS A 326 25.10 -2.32 24.32
CA CYS A 326 25.76 -3.52 24.87
C CYS A 326 25.71 -3.62 26.41
N PRO A 327 26.18 -2.62 27.19
CA PRO A 327 26.03 -2.63 28.64
C PRO A 327 24.58 -2.47 29.05
N LEU A 328 23.75 -1.72 28.30
CA LEU A 328 22.32 -1.59 28.62
C LEU A 328 21.61 -2.95 28.57
N TYR A 329 21.93 -3.81 27.60
CA TYR A 329 21.40 -5.17 27.51
C TYR A 329 21.73 -6.00 28.76
N TYR A 330 22.96 -5.92 29.27
CA TYR A 330 23.37 -6.69 30.45
C TYR A 330 22.87 -6.08 31.78
N TYR A 331 22.77 -4.75 31.86
CA TYR A 331 22.44 -4.03 33.09
C TYR A 331 20.98 -3.50 33.15
N HIS A 332 20.09 -3.90 32.21
CA HIS A 332 18.72 -3.36 32.13
C HIS A 332 17.88 -3.55 33.42
N GLN A 333 18.17 -4.59 34.21
CA GLN A 333 17.46 -4.88 35.47
C GLN A 333 18.12 -4.24 36.71
N LYS A 334 19.34 -3.69 36.60
CA LYS A 334 20.07 -3.13 37.75
C LYS A 334 19.79 -1.63 37.91
N HIS A 335 18.99 -1.28 38.91
CA HIS A 335 18.78 0.11 39.33
C HIS A 335 19.97 0.62 40.16
N PRO A 336 20.45 1.88 39.97
CA PRO A 336 19.99 2.92 39.04
C PRO A 336 20.75 2.93 37.69
N LEU A 337 21.66 1.98 37.46
CA LEU A 337 22.52 1.96 36.28
C LEU A 337 21.73 1.90 34.96
N ASN A 338 20.61 1.20 34.93
CA ASN A 338 19.74 1.11 33.75
C ASN A 338 19.26 2.49 33.25
N PHE A 339 18.84 3.39 34.14
CA PHE A 339 18.39 4.74 33.77
C PHE A 339 19.55 5.64 33.35
N PHE A 340 20.72 5.50 33.98
CA PHE A 340 21.92 6.25 33.57
C PHE A 340 22.35 5.87 32.15
N LEU A 341 22.40 4.56 31.84
CA LEU A 341 22.73 4.06 30.51
C LEU A 341 21.67 4.45 29.47
N LEU A 342 20.38 4.42 29.85
CA LEU A 342 19.28 4.88 29.00
C LEU A 342 19.37 6.38 28.69
N ALA A 343 19.71 7.21 29.69
CA ALA A 343 19.90 8.64 29.51
C ALA A 343 21.09 8.92 28.58
N LEU A 344 22.22 8.23 28.78
CA LEU A 344 23.40 8.34 27.91
C LEU A 344 23.06 7.96 26.45
N PHE A 345 22.35 6.84 26.26
CA PHE A 345 21.85 6.42 24.95
C PHE A 345 20.95 7.49 24.31
N THR A 346 20.01 8.03 25.09
CA THR A 346 19.05 9.02 24.60
C THR A 346 19.75 10.34 24.21
N ILE A 347 20.65 10.86 25.06
CA ILE A 347 21.36 12.13 24.80
C ILE A 347 22.24 12.02 23.55
N THR A 348 22.99 10.93 23.42
CA THR A 348 23.90 10.73 22.29
C THR A 348 23.13 10.62 20.97
N LEU A 349 22.02 9.88 20.96
CA LEU A 349 21.15 9.77 19.79
C LEU A 349 20.42 11.09 19.49
N ALA A 350 19.95 11.79 20.51
CA ALA A 350 19.33 13.11 20.38
C ALA A 350 20.27 14.14 19.76
N PHE A 351 21.57 14.04 20.07
CA PHE A 351 22.58 14.90 19.46
C PHE A 351 22.69 14.67 17.94
N GLY A 352 22.67 13.41 17.51
CA GLY A 352 22.64 13.04 16.08
C GLY A 352 21.39 13.55 15.34
N VAL A 353 20.22 13.43 15.98
CA VAL A 353 18.96 13.98 15.48
C VAL A 353 19.03 15.51 15.37
N GLY A 354 19.56 16.18 16.39
CA GLY A 354 19.74 17.63 16.42
C GLY A 354 20.65 18.15 15.31
N LEU A 355 21.77 17.47 15.04
CA LEU A 355 22.66 17.80 13.93
C LEU A 355 21.99 17.62 12.56
N SER A 356 21.16 16.58 12.41
CA SER A 356 20.38 16.35 11.19
C SER A 356 19.34 17.45 10.96
N CYS A 357 18.81 18.01 12.04
CA CYS A 357 17.88 19.14 12.04
C CYS A 357 18.58 20.50 11.80
N ALA A 358 19.85 20.66 12.18
CA ALA A 358 20.55 21.95 12.21
C ALA A 358 20.60 22.70 10.87
N PHE A 359 20.63 21.96 9.75
CA PHE A 359 20.67 22.52 8.39
C PHE A 359 19.31 22.49 7.68
N THR A 360 18.22 22.22 8.41
CA THR A 360 16.87 22.15 7.87
C THR A 360 16.06 23.38 8.33
N LYS A 361 15.12 23.86 7.49
CA LYS A 361 14.25 24.98 7.87
C LYS A 361 13.36 24.58 9.06
N GLY A 362 13.27 25.44 10.08
CA GLY A 362 12.48 25.18 11.29
C GLY A 362 11.01 24.82 11.03
N ARG A 363 10.41 25.38 9.98
CA ARG A 363 9.05 25.03 9.52
C ARG A 363 8.94 23.54 9.14
N ILE A 364 9.89 23.02 8.36
CA ILE A 364 9.91 21.61 7.91
C ILE A 364 10.10 20.67 9.11
N ILE A 365 10.97 21.06 10.04
CA ILE A 365 11.23 20.30 11.27
C ILE A 365 9.92 20.17 12.08
N LEU A 366 9.18 21.27 12.21
CA LEU A 366 7.90 21.28 12.92
C LEU A 366 6.82 20.45 12.18
N GLU A 367 6.72 20.58 10.85
CA GLU A 367 5.81 19.77 10.03
C GLU A 367 6.11 18.26 10.18
N ALA A 368 7.38 17.86 10.12
CA ALA A 368 7.81 16.49 10.34
C ALA A 368 7.43 16.00 11.76
N ALA A 369 7.71 16.81 12.79
CA ALA A 369 7.42 16.46 14.19
C ALA A 369 5.92 16.29 14.45
N ILE A 370 5.08 17.18 13.90
CA ILE A 370 3.61 17.07 13.99
C ILE A 370 3.15 15.79 13.30
N LEU A 371 3.63 15.53 12.08
CA LEU A 371 3.24 14.35 11.31
C LEU A 371 3.64 13.05 12.03
N THR A 372 4.88 12.96 12.55
CA THR A 372 5.32 11.82 13.36
C THR A 372 4.43 11.64 14.57
N THR A 373 4.10 12.71 15.29
CA THR A 373 3.23 12.63 16.48
C THR A 373 1.86 12.07 16.14
N VAL A 374 1.23 12.60 15.07
CA VAL A 374 -0.08 12.12 14.61
C VAL A 374 -0.04 10.65 14.22
N VAL A 375 0.97 10.24 13.45
CA VAL A 375 1.13 8.86 12.99
C VAL A 375 1.38 7.91 14.16
N VAL A 376 2.31 8.23 15.05
CA VAL A 376 2.65 7.40 16.23
C VAL A 376 1.44 7.23 17.14
N VAL A 377 0.74 8.31 17.46
CA VAL A 377 -0.47 8.24 18.31
C VAL A 377 -1.56 7.41 17.63
N SER A 378 -1.80 7.64 16.33
CA SER A 378 -2.84 6.91 15.59
C SER A 378 -2.54 5.41 15.51
N LEU A 379 -1.30 5.04 15.17
CA LEU A 379 -0.87 3.63 15.08
C LEU A 379 -0.88 2.96 16.45
N THR A 380 -0.45 3.67 17.48
CA THR A 380 -0.50 3.18 18.87
C THR A 380 -1.95 2.91 19.29
N LEU A 381 -2.88 3.85 19.10
CA LEU A 381 -4.29 3.64 19.43
C LEU A 381 -4.90 2.48 18.64
N TYR A 382 -4.55 2.38 17.34
CA TYR A 382 -4.96 1.27 16.49
C TYR A 382 -4.44 -0.08 17.01
N THR A 383 -3.18 -0.18 17.42
CA THR A 383 -2.61 -1.43 17.95
C THR A 383 -3.21 -1.81 19.28
N PHE A 384 -3.46 -0.86 20.18
CA PHE A 384 -4.21 -1.11 21.42
C PHE A 384 -5.61 -1.67 21.14
N TRP A 385 -6.32 -1.08 20.18
CA TRP A 385 -7.63 -1.56 19.76
C TRP A 385 -7.57 -2.96 19.14
N ALA A 386 -6.58 -3.21 18.27
CA ALA A 386 -6.40 -4.48 17.57
C ALA A 386 -5.98 -5.59 18.55
N ALA A 387 -5.04 -5.31 19.45
CA ALA A 387 -4.59 -6.22 20.50
C ALA A 387 -5.71 -6.59 21.48
N LYS A 388 -6.57 -5.62 21.85
CA LYS A 388 -7.76 -5.88 22.68
C LYS A 388 -8.74 -6.84 22.01
N ARG A 389 -8.81 -6.82 20.66
CA ARG A 389 -9.62 -7.75 19.87
C ARG A 389 -8.89 -9.06 19.52
N GLY A 390 -7.70 -9.31 20.07
CA GLY A 390 -6.94 -10.54 19.83
C GLY A 390 -6.20 -10.62 18.49
N HIS A 391 -5.99 -9.52 17.78
CA HIS A 391 -5.14 -9.53 16.58
C HIS A 391 -3.66 -9.61 16.96
N ASP A 392 -2.94 -10.66 16.58
CA ASP A 392 -1.48 -10.76 16.78
C ASP A 392 -0.69 -10.25 15.57
N PHE A 393 0.29 -9.37 15.81
CA PHE A 393 1.15 -8.78 14.78
C PHE A 393 2.53 -9.45 14.67
N ASN A 394 2.75 -10.58 15.36
CA ASN A 394 4.04 -11.28 15.35
C ASN A 394 4.50 -11.72 13.94
N PHE A 395 3.57 -11.94 13.02
CA PHE A 395 3.89 -12.27 11.63
C PHE A 395 4.70 -11.16 10.93
N LEU A 396 4.63 -9.93 11.41
CA LEU A 396 5.29 -8.77 10.82
C LEU A 396 6.81 -8.78 11.07
N GLY A 397 7.29 -9.46 12.12
CA GLY A 397 8.69 -9.47 12.55
C GLY A 397 9.69 -9.85 11.44
N PRO A 398 9.56 -11.02 10.78
CA PRO A 398 10.48 -11.42 9.69
C PRO A 398 10.46 -10.46 8.49
N PHE A 399 9.29 -9.90 8.14
CA PHE A 399 9.16 -8.95 7.03
C PHE A 399 9.81 -7.61 7.36
N LEU A 400 9.61 -7.10 8.58
CA LEU A 400 10.22 -5.86 9.04
C LEU A 400 11.73 -5.99 9.17
N PHE A 401 12.23 -7.14 9.63
CA PHE A 401 13.66 -7.42 9.68
C PHE A 401 14.27 -7.44 8.27
N GLY A 402 13.64 -8.16 7.33
CA GLY A 402 14.07 -8.16 5.92
C GLY A 402 14.03 -6.77 5.29
N ALA A 403 12.98 -6.00 5.53
CA ALA A 403 12.82 -4.65 5.01
C ALA A 403 13.85 -3.67 5.60
N LEU A 404 14.20 -3.81 6.88
CA LEU A 404 15.26 -3.03 7.52
C LEU A 404 16.64 -3.34 6.93
N LEU A 405 16.94 -4.61 6.63
CA LEU A 405 18.19 -4.98 5.94
C LEU A 405 18.27 -4.34 4.55
N VAL A 406 17.17 -4.34 3.80
CA VAL A 406 17.10 -3.67 2.48
C VAL A 406 17.32 -2.17 2.62
N LEU A 407 16.69 -1.51 3.61
CA LEU A 407 16.94 -0.09 3.89
C LEU A 407 18.39 0.20 4.24
N MET A 408 19.04 -0.67 5.02
CA MET A 408 20.44 -0.52 5.41
C MET A 408 21.36 -0.61 4.18
N VAL A 409 21.14 -1.59 3.30
CA VAL A 409 21.89 -1.72 2.04
C VAL A 409 21.64 -0.52 1.13
N PHE A 410 20.39 -0.05 1.02
CA PHE A 410 20.05 1.12 0.22
C PHE A 410 20.71 2.40 0.78
N ALA A 411 20.75 2.57 2.10
CA ALA A 411 21.46 3.68 2.74
C ALA A 411 22.98 3.64 2.41
N LEU A 412 23.59 2.45 2.44
CA LEU A 412 25.01 2.28 2.07
C LEU A 412 25.26 2.62 0.60
N ILE A 413 24.37 2.21 -0.30
CA ILE A 413 24.43 2.57 -1.72
C ILE A 413 24.35 4.08 -1.89
N GLN A 414 23.45 4.78 -1.19
CA GLN A 414 23.33 6.24 -1.27
C GLN A 414 24.58 6.98 -0.75
N ILE A 415 25.28 6.42 0.24
CA ILE A 415 26.55 6.98 0.74
C ILE A 415 27.65 6.85 -0.31
N LEU A 416 27.74 5.71 -0.99
CA LEU A 416 28.77 5.47 -2.02
C LEU A 416 28.42 6.12 -3.37
N PHE A 417 27.14 6.20 -3.70
CA PHE A 417 26.58 6.74 -4.94
C PHE A 417 25.43 7.69 -4.57
N PRO A 418 25.65 9.01 -4.48
CA PRO A 418 24.60 9.96 -4.14
C PRO A 418 23.59 10.05 -5.29
N LEU A 419 22.53 9.25 -5.17
CA LEU A 419 21.40 9.23 -6.10
C LEU A 419 20.58 10.51 -5.89
N GLY A 420 20.13 11.13 -6.98
CA GLY A 420 19.45 12.43 -6.96
C GLY A 420 18.22 12.49 -6.05
N LYS A 421 17.65 13.70 -5.89
CA LYS A 421 16.56 14.01 -4.93
C LYS A 421 15.41 12.99 -4.89
N ILE A 422 15.00 12.47 -6.05
CA ILE A 422 13.93 11.47 -6.17
C ILE A 422 14.27 10.18 -5.39
N SER A 423 15.52 9.72 -5.43
CA SER A 423 15.95 8.52 -4.71
C SER A 423 15.91 8.72 -3.20
N VAL A 424 16.30 9.91 -2.73
CA VAL A 424 16.23 10.29 -1.30
C VAL A 424 14.78 10.35 -0.82
N MET A 425 13.85 10.86 -1.65
CA MET A 425 12.42 10.85 -1.35
C MET A 425 11.86 9.42 -1.28
N ILE A 426 12.22 8.55 -2.24
CA ILE A 426 11.81 7.13 -2.23
C ILE A 426 12.33 6.43 -0.98
N TYR A 427 13.60 6.64 -0.63
CA TYR A 427 14.19 6.11 0.59
C TYR A 427 13.44 6.56 1.84
N GLY A 428 13.17 7.86 1.96
CA GLY A 428 12.38 8.40 3.07
C GLY A 428 10.98 7.80 3.14
N GLY A 429 10.29 7.64 2.00
CA GLY A 429 8.95 7.03 1.94
C GLY A 429 8.93 5.56 2.37
N LEU A 430 9.88 4.77 1.87
CA LEU A 430 10.03 3.36 2.27
C LEU A 430 10.40 3.24 3.74
N ALA A 431 11.33 4.06 4.23
CA ALA A 431 11.73 4.09 5.64
C ALA A 431 10.53 4.44 6.53
N ALA A 432 9.76 5.48 6.20
CA ALA A 432 8.58 5.87 6.96
C ALA A 432 7.56 4.73 7.04
N LEU A 433 7.28 4.04 5.93
CA LEU A 433 6.37 2.89 5.92
C LEU A 433 6.87 1.74 6.82
N ILE A 434 8.16 1.44 6.76
CA ILE A 434 8.77 0.36 7.55
C ILE A 434 8.73 0.69 9.05
N PHE A 435 9.09 1.91 9.45
CA PHE A 435 9.03 2.31 10.86
C PHE A 435 7.59 2.45 11.39
N CYS A 436 6.61 2.81 10.54
CA CYS A 436 5.20 2.66 10.89
C CYS A 436 4.83 1.20 11.22
N GLY A 437 5.36 0.25 10.45
CA GLY A 437 5.19 -1.18 10.71
C GLY A 437 5.86 -1.63 12.02
N TYR A 438 7.07 -1.14 12.32
CA TYR A 438 7.76 -1.41 13.58
C TYR A 438 6.99 -0.86 14.80
N ILE A 439 6.45 0.37 14.74
CA ILE A 439 5.60 0.91 15.82
C ILE A 439 4.42 -0.03 16.12
N VAL A 440 3.78 -0.57 15.07
CA VAL A 440 2.67 -1.51 15.23
C VAL A 440 3.14 -2.82 15.88
N TYR A 441 4.23 -3.38 15.38
CA TYR A 441 4.81 -4.63 15.87
C TYR A 441 5.30 -4.53 17.32
N ASP A 442 6.08 -3.50 17.64
CA ASP A 442 6.65 -3.31 18.97
C ASP A 442 5.59 -2.92 20.01
N THR A 443 4.56 -2.17 19.61
CA THR A 443 3.41 -1.92 20.51
C THR A 443 2.58 -3.18 20.75
N ASP A 444 2.42 -4.07 19.76
CA ASP A 444 1.74 -5.36 20.00
C ASP A 444 2.56 -6.27 20.94
N ASN A 445 3.87 -6.32 20.74
CA ASN A 445 4.80 -7.06 21.60
C ASN A 445 4.78 -6.50 23.03
N LEU A 446 4.73 -5.17 23.19
CA LEU A 446 4.57 -4.48 24.48
C LEU A 446 3.36 -4.98 25.25
N ILE A 447 2.24 -5.08 24.55
CA ILE A 447 0.95 -5.43 25.14
C ILE A 447 0.91 -6.91 25.53
N LYS A 448 1.49 -7.80 24.72
CA LYS A 448 1.25 -9.25 24.84
C LYS A 448 2.44 -10.10 25.28
N ARG A 449 3.68 -9.68 25.01
CA ARG A 449 4.85 -10.57 25.04
C ARG A 449 5.93 -10.13 26.01
N TYR A 450 6.12 -8.83 26.21
CA TYR A 450 7.12 -8.35 27.15
C TYR A 450 6.78 -8.72 28.59
N SER A 451 7.80 -9.04 29.38
CA SER A 451 7.72 -9.26 30.82
C SER A 451 7.81 -7.94 31.57
N TYR A 452 7.33 -7.89 32.83
CA TYR A 452 7.32 -6.65 33.65
C TYR A 452 8.69 -5.97 33.80
N ASP A 453 9.78 -6.74 33.78
CA ASP A 453 11.13 -6.23 34.01
C ASP A 453 11.81 -5.72 32.73
N GLU A 454 11.19 -5.92 31.56
CA GLU A 454 11.75 -5.57 30.25
C GLU A 454 11.35 -4.17 29.76
N TYR A 455 10.83 -3.32 30.67
CA TYR A 455 10.35 -1.97 30.34
C TYR A 455 11.43 -1.07 29.71
N ILE A 456 12.71 -1.27 30.05
CA ILE A 456 13.82 -0.50 29.46
C ILE A 456 13.99 -0.84 27.98
N TRP A 457 14.03 -2.13 27.64
CA TRP A 457 14.23 -2.57 26.26
C TRP A 457 13.06 -2.18 25.37
N ALA A 458 11.84 -2.38 25.87
CA ALA A 458 10.62 -1.93 25.20
C ALA A 458 10.61 -0.42 24.94
N SER A 459 11.10 0.39 25.89
CA SER A 459 11.21 1.85 25.71
C SER A 459 12.25 2.21 24.65
N VAL A 460 13.39 1.51 24.62
CA VAL A 460 14.45 1.72 23.62
C VAL A 460 13.95 1.43 22.20
N SER A 461 13.26 0.30 21.99
CA SER A 461 12.75 -0.08 20.67
C SER A 461 11.72 0.94 20.16
N LEU A 462 10.71 1.26 20.97
CA LEU A 462 9.70 2.27 20.60
C LEU A 462 10.32 3.65 20.36
N TYR A 463 11.33 4.04 21.14
CA TYR A 463 12.05 5.30 20.94
C TYR A 463 12.78 5.33 19.59
N LEU A 464 13.48 4.25 19.23
CA LEU A 464 14.15 4.14 17.94
C LEU A 464 13.16 4.21 16.78
N ASP A 465 12.01 3.54 16.88
CA ASP A 465 10.99 3.59 15.85
C ASP A 465 10.45 5.00 15.61
N VAL A 466 10.13 5.71 16.70
CA VAL A 466 9.62 7.09 16.63
C VAL A 466 10.66 8.04 16.04
N ILE A 467 11.92 7.94 16.48
CA ILE A 467 12.99 8.80 15.95
C ILE A 467 13.28 8.50 14.48
N ASN A 468 13.33 7.24 14.08
CA ASN A 468 13.60 6.89 12.70
C ASN A 468 12.43 7.26 11.77
N LEU A 469 11.17 7.13 12.23
CA LEU A 469 10.02 7.66 11.52
C LEU A 469 10.12 9.19 11.35
N PHE A 470 10.51 9.91 12.41
CA PHE A 470 10.76 11.35 12.33
C PHE A 470 11.82 11.72 11.30
N LEU A 471 12.99 11.07 11.33
CA LEU A 471 14.06 11.32 10.37
C LEU A 471 13.65 10.97 8.93
N ALA A 472 12.86 9.90 8.75
CA ALA A 472 12.33 9.52 7.44
C ALA A 472 11.37 10.59 6.89
N LEU A 473 10.40 11.06 7.68
CA LEU A 473 9.48 12.12 7.29
C LEU A 473 10.19 13.46 7.06
N LEU A 474 11.17 13.79 7.92
CA LEU A 474 12.02 14.96 7.75
C LEU A 474 12.78 14.91 6.41
N THR A 475 13.28 13.74 6.02
CA THR A 475 13.99 13.52 4.76
C THR A 475 13.08 13.76 3.56
N ILE A 476 11.84 13.23 3.59
CA ILE A 476 10.85 13.44 2.52
C ILE A 476 10.53 14.92 2.37
N LEU A 477 10.18 15.59 3.48
CA LEU A 477 9.74 16.99 3.45
C LEU A 477 10.89 17.93 3.06
N ARG A 478 12.11 17.66 3.55
CA ARG A 478 13.31 18.41 3.16
C ARG A 478 13.61 18.25 1.67
N ALA A 479 13.46 17.06 1.11
CA ALA A 479 13.71 16.81 -0.30
C ALA A 479 12.61 17.40 -1.21
N ALA A 480 11.39 17.58 -0.71
CA ALA A 480 10.29 18.20 -1.44
C ALA A 480 10.35 19.74 -1.49
N ASP A 481 10.95 20.40 -0.50
CA ASP A 481 11.04 21.86 -0.40
C ASP A 481 12.24 22.47 -1.18
N GLY A 482 13.23 21.67 -1.54
CA GLY A 482 14.47 22.11 -2.21
C GLY A 482 14.58 21.65 -3.64
#